data_AF-A0AAD5RR63-F1
#
_entry.id   AF-A0AAD5RR63-F1
#
_cell.length_a   1.000
_cell.length_b   1.000
_cell.length_c   1.000
_cell.angle_alpha   90.00
_cell.angle_beta   90.00
_cell.angle_gamma   90.00
#
_symmetry.space_group_name_H-M   'P 1'
#
loop_
_entity.id
_entity.type
_entity.pdbx_description
1 polymer ?
#
loop_
_entity_poly.entity_id
_entity_poly.type
_entity_poly.pdbx_seq_one_letter_code
_entity_poly.pdbx_strand_id
1 'polypeptide(L)'
;MSPPDFLFNFFSGNFSFEIEHACKKVNKSIYGACEINFFDNDTVESYGDVRRGEFGARRDIAGLGVLLGLAIPGFLVVLISWAFMAKEVAERTKVSSSQTPRFNPGRYAQPSTTGTIVQKLHVFTDAPEDRPRSIKLLYSVLKGLLIYTADAQTIVALSYGIAFGVTSKCDLSAYHYIVGVNVILLACTSITLCTLMHRGYWKDSPVAAIPRTAAALVIFGFMGRMLAYQYKRESSPEDMIFYRHGSNDSALFVPMSCFLDPDLDPLRNLTDGQLDRVGGARGGKKRPTSEMVMYILVALCFVAAHVAHVAHIFRPARQKGRPRKPYSAGFGNLVVFYWVTTLLLCMVTYIWCSSHIMVLRDWVHDSGWMELVDGKNPELNFRSLSQIMPLVTIFWILILVLDSINVGSKGRYQSLKNDGSV
;
A
#
# COMPACT_ATOMS: atom_id res chain seq x y z
N MET A 1 13.39 -21.37 11.95
CA MET A 1 13.97 -20.91 10.69
C MET A 1 14.47 -19.51 10.93
N SER A 2 15.73 -19.20 10.60
CA SER A 2 16.23 -17.84 10.80
C SER A 2 15.62 -16.90 9.74
N PRO A 3 15.48 -15.58 10.00
CA PRO A 3 15.01 -14.62 9.00
C PRO A 3 15.74 -14.65 7.64
N PRO A 4 17.09 -14.81 7.57
CA PRO A 4 17.78 -14.90 6.26
C PRO A 4 17.45 -16.20 5.50
N ASP A 5 17.34 -17.33 6.19
CA ASP A 5 16.92 -18.60 5.54
C ASP A 5 15.52 -18.46 4.94
N PHE A 6 14.63 -17.75 5.64
CA PHE A 6 13.26 -17.51 5.19
C PHE A 6 13.23 -16.76 3.85
N LEU A 7 13.96 -15.65 3.76
CA LEU A 7 14.03 -14.86 2.51
C LEU A 7 14.62 -15.68 1.36
N PHE A 8 15.71 -16.41 1.61
CA PHE A 8 16.34 -17.24 0.57
C PHE A 8 15.40 -18.33 0.04
N ASN A 9 14.75 -19.07 0.93
CA ASN A 9 13.81 -20.12 0.53
C ASN A 9 12.57 -19.55 -0.15
N PHE A 10 12.10 -18.38 0.29
CA PHE A 10 10.97 -17.68 -0.32
C PHE A 10 11.21 -17.34 -1.79
N PHE A 11 12.41 -16.85 -2.15
CA PHE A 11 12.73 -16.49 -3.53
C PHE A 11 13.20 -17.66 -4.40
N SER A 12 13.71 -18.75 -3.82
CA SER A 12 14.25 -19.90 -4.58
C SER A 12 13.19 -20.83 -5.19
N GLY A 13 11.90 -20.50 -5.07
CA GLY A 13 10.80 -21.36 -5.54
C GLY A 13 10.53 -22.55 -4.63
N ASN A 14 11.53 -23.01 -3.87
CA ASN A 14 11.47 -24.13 -2.91
C ASN A 14 10.70 -23.82 -1.62
N PHE A 15 10.13 -22.62 -1.47
CA PHE A 15 9.13 -22.36 -0.44
C PHE A 15 7.85 -23.14 -0.74
N SER A 16 7.89 -24.42 -0.43
CA SER A 16 6.70 -25.24 -0.35
C SER A 16 5.88 -24.75 0.82
N PHE A 17 4.59 -24.51 0.60
CA PHE A 17 3.61 -24.46 1.69
C PHE A 17 3.41 -25.89 2.18
N GLU A 18 4.45 -26.55 2.69
CA GLU A 18 4.28 -27.77 3.50
C GLU A 18 3.69 -27.32 4.82
N ILE A 19 2.40 -27.01 4.77
CA ILE A 19 1.64 -26.60 5.91
C ILE A 19 1.65 -27.75 6.91
N GLU A 20 1.53 -28.99 6.45
CA GLU A 20 1.58 -30.18 7.30
C GLU A 20 2.86 -30.23 8.17
N HIS A 21 4.05 -30.07 7.57
CA HIS A 21 5.29 -30.08 8.35
C HIS A 21 5.37 -28.90 9.33
N ALA A 22 4.92 -27.70 8.92
CA ALA A 22 4.89 -26.53 9.79
C ALA A 22 3.92 -26.70 10.98
N CYS A 23 2.74 -27.27 10.75
CA CYS A 23 1.71 -27.47 11.78
C CYS A 23 2.04 -28.65 12.70
N LYS A 24 2.64 -29.72 12.16
CA LYS A 24 3.14 -30.84 12.95
C LYS A 24 4.18 -30.40 13.96
N LYS A 25 5.02 -29.41 13.62
CA LYS A 25 6.00 -28.83 14.55
C LYS A 25 5.37 -28.14 15.76
N VAL A 26 4.14 -27.63 15.62
CA VAL A 26 3.37 -26.97 16.69
C VAL A 26 2.40 -27.96 17.37
N ASN A 27 2.49 -29.26 17.04
CA ASN A 27 1.63 -30.32 17.57
C ASN A 27 0.12 -30.07 17.33
N LYS A 28 -0.22 -29.44 16.20
CA LYS A 28 -1.61 -29.22 15.78
C LYS A 28 -1.97 -30.13 14.61
N SER A 29 -3.07 -30.87 14.76
CA SER A 29 -3.66 -31.63 13.67
C SER A 29 -4.34 -30.66 12.71
N ILE A 30 -3.79 -30.51 11.51
CA ILE A 30 -4.37 -29.59 10.52
C ILE A 30 -5.73 -30.07 10.00
N TYR A 31 -5.90 -31.38 9.86
CA TYR A 31 -7.16 -31.96 9.36
C TYR A 31 -8.33 -31.61 10.28
N GLY A 32 -8.14 -31.71 11.60
CA GLY A 32 -9.17 -31.31 12.57
C GLY A 32 -9.44 -29.81 12.55
N ALA A 33 -8.41 -28.99 12.34
CA ALA A 33 -8.57 -27.53 12.26
C ALA A 33 -9.30 -27.06 10.98
N CYS A 34 -9.33 -27.87 9.93
CA CYS A 34 -10.02 -27.58 8.67
C CYS A 34 -11.44 -28.15 8.60
N GLU A 35 -11.87 -28.92 9.60
CA GLU A 35 -13.22 -29.49 9.63
C GLU A 35 -14.25 -28.43 10.04
N ILE A 36 -15.43 -28.45 9.41
CA ILE A 36 -16.56 -27.61 9.82
C ILE A 36 -17.63 -28.55 10.34
N ASN A 37 -17.93 -28.45 11.63
CA ASN A 37 -18.92 -29.28 12.30
C ASN A 37 -20.28 -28.59 12.27
N PHE A 38 -21.33 -29.36 11.99
CA PHE A 38 -22.69 -28.87 11.88
C PHE A 38 -23.60 -29.61 12.85
N PHE A 39 -24.57 -28.89 13.41
CA PHE A 39 -25.71 -29.48 14.08
C PHE A 39 -26.67 -30.13 13.06
N ASP A 40 -27.62 -30.94 13.53
CA ASP A 40 -28.63 -31.61 12.71
C ASP A 40 -29.50 -30.65 11.86
N ASN A 41 -29.53 -29.36 12.20
CA ASN A 41 -30.27 -28.32 11.48
C ASN A 41 -29.40 -27.53 10.47
N ASP A 42 -28.22 -28.06 10.11
CA ASP A 42 -27.23 -27.42 9.23
C ASP A 42 -26.67 -26.09 9.77
N THR A 43 -26.87 -25.75 11.05
CA THR A 43 -26.15 -24.61 11.66
C THR A 43 -24.76 -25.05 12.09
N VAL A 44 -23.79 -24.14 11.97
CA VAL A 44 -22.40 -24.48 12.32
C VAL A 44 -22.25 -24.59 13.83
N GLU A 45 -21.77 -25.75 14.28
CA GLU A 45 -21.40 -26.02 15.67
C GLU A 45 -20.00 -25.48 15.98
N SER A 46 -19.02 -25.80 15.13
CA SER A 46 -17.63 -25.36 15.30
C SER A 46 -16.83 -25.33 14.00
N TYR A 47 -15.75 -24.54 13.99
CA TYR A 47 -14.70 -24.58 12.97
C TYR A 47 -13.46 -25.22 13.59
N GLY A 48 -13.26 -26.50 13.32
CA GLY A 48 -12.34 -27.36 14.05
C GLY A 48 -12.63 -27.30 15.55
N ASP A 49 -11.61 -26.92 16.32
CA ASP A 49 -11.70 -26.82 17.78
C ASP A 49 -12.34 -25.51 18.27
N VAL A 50 -12.70 -24.58 17.38
CA VAL A 50 -13.21 -23.25 17.77
C VAL A 50 -14.74 -23.23 17.73
N ARG A 51 -15.36 -23.02 18.90
CA ARG A 51 -16.82 -22.86 19.01
C ARG A 51 -17.22 -21.39 18.96
N ARG A 52 -18.53 -21.15 18.84
CA ARG A 52 -19.09 -19.81 18.86
C ARG A 52 -18.78 -19.12 20.20
N GLY A 53 -18.23 -17.92 20.13
CA GLY A 53 -17.76 -17.16 21.30
C GLY A 53 -16.34 -17.49 21.75
N GLU A 54 -15.64 -18.40 21.06
CA GLU A 54 -14.27 -18.81 21.38
C GLU A 54 -13.28 -18.42 20.27
N PHE A 55 -13.73 -17.72 19.22
CA PHE A 55 -12.85 -17.30 18.14
C PHE A 55 -11.86 -16.22 18.63
N GLY A 56 -10.60 -16.61 18.75
CA GLY A 56 -9.56 -15.76 19.31
C GLY A 56 -9.22 -14.55 18.43
N ALA A 57 -9.39 -13.37 19.01
CA ALA A 57 -8.98 -12.09 18.42
C ALA A 57 -7.46 -12.03 18.13
N ARG A 58 -7.07 -11.51 16.95
CA ARG A 58 -5.65 -11.17 16.66
C ARG A 58 -5.50 -9.66 16.60
N ARG A 59 -5.40 -9.05 17.79
CA ARG A 59 -5.16 -7.61 18.00
C ARG A 59 -3.99 -7.04 17.20
N ASP A 60 -2.99 -7.87 16.92
CA ASP A 60 -1.79 -7.45 16.19
C ASP A 60 -2.03 -7.36 14.68
N ILE A 61 -3.09 -7.95 14.13
CA ILE A 61 -3.38 -7.99 12.70
C ILE A 61 -4.65 -7.18 12.39
N ALA A 62 -5.74 -7.47 13.10
CA ALA A 62 -7.05 -6.85 12.90
C ALA A 62 -7.42 -5.82 13.98
N GLY A 63 -6.45 -5.44 14.82
CA GLY A 63 -6.65 -4.40 15.83
C GLY A 63 -6.96 -3.04 15.22
N LEU A 64 -7.88 -2.30 15.84
CA LEU A 64 -8.28 -0.97 15.41
C LEU A 64 -7.08 0.00 15.35
N GLY A 65 -6.17 -0.08 16.32
CA GLY A 65 -4.96 0.75 16.35
C GLY A 65 -4.03 0.54 15.15
N VAL A 66 -3.91 -0.68 14.64
CA VAL A 66 -3.15 -0.97 13.41
C VAL A 66 -3.81 -0.28 12.23
N LEU A 67 -5.12 -0.45 12.09
CA LEU A 67 -5.87 0.13 10.98
C LEU A 67 -5.80 1.66 10.99
N LEU A 68 -6.11 2.29 12.12
CA LEU A 68 -6.03 3.76 12.23
C LEU A 68 -4.60 4.26 12.06
N GLY A 69 -3.63 3.54 12.62
CA GLY A 69 -2.21 3.84 12.54
C GLY A 69 -1.64 3.84 11.13
N LEU A 70 -2.17 2.99 10.23
CA LEU A 70 -1.67 2.85 8.86
C LEU A 70 -2.56 3.57 7.86
N ALA A 71 -3.88 3.39 7.96
CA ALA A 71 -4.84 3.93 7.00
C ALA A 71 -4.92 5.45 7.08
N ILE A 72 -4.94 6.05 8.29
CA ILE A 72 -5.09 7.52 8.43
C ILE A 72 -3.88 8.25 7.85
N PRO A 73 -2.63 7.98 8.25
CA PRO A 73 -1.48 8.70 7.69
C PRO A 73 -1.35 8.49 6.18
N GLY A 74 -1.56 7.25 5.72
CA GLY A 74 -1.52 6.93 4.30
C GLY A 74 -2.55 7.72 3.49
N PHE A 75 -3.80 7.74 3.96
CA PHE A 75 -4.87 8.50 3.32
C PHE A 75 -4.60 10.02 3.35
N LEU A 76 -4.12 10.57 4.47
CA LEU A 76 -3.72 11.97 4.56
C LEU A 76 -2.61 12.31 3.57
N VAL A 77 -1.61 11.44 3.42
CA VAL A 77 -0.53 11.63 2.43
C VAL A 77 -1.06 11.60 1.00
N VAL A 78 -2.03 10.73 0.68
CA VAL A 78 -2.72 10.73 -0.62
C VAL A 78 -3.45 12.07 -0.86
N LEU A 79 -4.20 12.57 0.13
CA LEU A 79 -4.92 13.84 0.01
C LEU A 79 -3.97 15.04 -0.19
N ILE A 80 -2.89 15.11 0.57
CA ILE A 80 -1.88 16.18 0.43
C ILE A 80 -1.18 16.06 -0.93
N SER A 81 -0.93 14.84 -1.42
CA SER A 81 -0.38 14.60 -2.76
C SER A 81 -1.29 15.12 -3.87
N TRP A 82 -2.61 14.90 -3.73
CA TRP A 82 -3.62 15.48 -4.62
C TRP A 82 -3.62 17.00 -4.60
N ALA A 83 -3.61 17.61 -3.41
CA ALA A 83 -3.56 19.07 -3.26
C ALA A 83 -2.29 19.66 -3.90
N PHE A 84 -1.13 19.01 -3.71
CA PHE A 84 0.12 19.39 -4.35
C PHE A 84 0.05 19.28 -5.88
N MET A 85 -0.51 18.18 -6.39
CA MET A 85 -0.68 17.98 -7.83
C MET A 85 -1.60 19.04 -8.44
N ALA A 86 -2.77 19.28 -7.84
CA ALA A 86 -3.72 20.28 -8.29
C ALA A 86 -3.09 21.68 -8.33
N LYS A 87 -2.33 22.04 -7.30
CA LYS A 87 -1.60 23.31 -7.25
C LYS A 87 -0.56 23.39 -8.37
N GLU A 88 0.20 22.34 -8.64
CA GLU A 88 1.19 22.40 -9.71
C GLU A 88 0.57 22.44 -11.11
N VAL A 89 -0.55 21.74 -11.33
CA VAL A 89 -1.31 21.84 -12.58
C VAL A 89 -1.87 23.25 -12.76
N ALA A 90 -2.42 23.86 -11.71
CA ALA A 90 -2.95 25.22 -11.76
C ALA A 90 -1.87 26.29 -12.04
N GLU A 91 -0.67 26.14 -11.48
CA GLU A 91 0.43 27.06 -11.80
C GLU A 91 0.89 26.93 -13.26
N ARG A 92 0.82 25.74 -13.85
CA ARG A 92 1.15 25.52 -15.27
C ARG A 92 0.14 26.19 -16.20
N THR A 93 -1.15 26.08 -15.89
CA THR A 93 -2.20 26.68 -16.71
C THR A 93 -2.12 28.21 -16.67
N LYS A 94 -1.80 28.80 -15.50
CA LYS A 94 -1.57 30.25 -15.37
C LYS A 94 -0.41 30.75 -16.23
N VAL A 95 0.74 30.08 -16.19
CA VAL A 95 1.93 30.48 -16.99
C VAL A 95 1.65 30.36 -18.49
N SER A 96 0.90 29.34 -18.91
CA SER A 96 0.50 29.20 -20.31
C SER A 96 -0.42 30.33 -20.77
N SER A 97 -1.27 30.87 -19.89
CA SER A 97 -2.19 31.96 -20.22
C SER A 97 -1.52 33.34 -20.26
N SER A 98 -0.50 33.58 -19.44
CA SER A 98 0.19 34.89 -19.40
C SER A 98 1.20 35.10 -20.54
N GLN A 99 1.57 34.02 -21.25
CA GLN A 99 2.48 34.05 -22.39
C GLN A 99 1.79 34.21 -23.75
N THR A 100 0.51 34.62 -23.82
CA THR A 100 -0.01 35.14 -25.11
C THR A 100 0.91 36.27 -25.56
N PRO A 101 1.66 36.10 -26.66
CA PRO A 101 2.54 37.15 -27.12
C PRO A 101 1.66 38.35 -27.39
N ARG A 102 1.86 39.44 -26.63
CA ARG A 102 1.40 40.76 -27.09
C ARG A 102 2.20 41.01 -28.36
N PHE A 103 1.61 40.58 -29.47
CA PHE A 103 2.06 40.94 -30.80
C PHE A 103 2.09 42.46 -30.78
N ASN A 104 3.30 43.02 -30.81
CA ASN A 104 3.51 44.45 -30.77
C ASN A 104 3.68 44.85 -32.24
N PRO A 105 2.60 45.21 -32.96
CA PRO A 105 2.65 45.42 -34.41
C PRO A 105 3.54 46.60 -34.83
N GLY A 106 4.09 47.37 -33.87
CA GLY A 106 4.94 48.53 -34.13
C GLY A 106 6.45 48.27 -34.26
N ARG A 107 6.95 47.03 -34.11
CA ARG A 107 8.37 46.70 -34.38
C ARG A 107 8.51 45.85 -35.64
N TYR A 108 8.26 46.49 -36.78
CA TYR A 108 8.74 45.99 -38.06
C TYR A 108 10.23 46.28 -38.23
N ALA A 109 10.88 45.38 -38.97
CA ALA A 109 12.22 45.49 -39.57
C ALA A 109 13.41 45.15 -38.67
N GLN A 110 13.59 43.87 -38.35
CA GLN A 110 14.70 43.12 -38.96
C GLN A 110 14.32 41.64 -39.15
N PRO A 111 14.48 41.08 -40.36
CA PRO A 111 14.22 39.68 -40.63
C PRO A 111 15.39 38.85 -40.10
N SER A 112 15.38 38.47 -38.82
CA SER A 112 16.18 37.33 -38.38
C SER A 112 15.44 36.07 -38.80
N THR A 113 15.85 35.53 -39.95
CA THR A 113 15.59 34.15 -40.34
C THR A 113 15.90 33.24 -39.15
N THR A 114 14.99 32.30 -38.86
CA THR A 114 15.13 31.20 -37.87
C THR A 114 14.86 31.51 -36.38
N GLY A 115 13.92 32.40 -36.07
CA GLY A 115 13.38 32.57 -34.71
C GLY A 115 12.08 31.80 -34.43
N THR A 116 12.03 30.47 -34.56
CA THR A 116 10.86 29.68 -34.10
C THR A 116 10.65 29.94 -32.61
N ILE A 117 9.57 30.64 -32.26
CA ILE A 117 9.13 30.86 -30.87
C ILE A 117 8.60 29.51 -30.37
N VAL A 118 9.50 28.66 -29.91
CA VAL A 118 9.13 27.39 -29.30
C VAL A 118 8.63 27.69 -27.88
N GLN A 119 7.33 27.52 -27.67
CA GLN A 119 6.67 27.59 -26.38
C GLN A 119 7.39 26.64 -25.41
N LYS A 120 8.17 27.21 -24.47
CA LYS A 120 9.02 26.42 -23.58
C LYS A 120 8.18 25.83 -22.46
N LEU A 121 7.66 24.63 -22.66
CA LEU A 121 7.10 23.84 -21.57
C LEU A 121 8.25 23.31 -20.70
N HIS A 122 8.55 24.01 -19.60
CA HIS A 122 9.49 23.54 -18.60
C HIS A 122 8.94 22.26 -17.95
N VAL A 123 9.63 21.13 -18.17
CA VAL A 123 9.27 19.86 -17.56
C VAL A 123 9.50 19.89 -16.06
N PHE A 124 8.66 19.11 -15.36
CA PHE A 124 8.55 18.93 -13.91
C PHE A 124 9.86 18.71 -13.13
N THR A 125 10.99 18.48 -13.80
CA THR A 125 12.18 17.87 -13.19
C THR A 125 13.12 18.87 -12.52
N ASP A 126 13.04 20.16 -12.84
CA ASP A 126 13.86 21.16 -12.18
C ASP A 126 12.99 22.34 -11.79
N ALA A 127 12.70 22.43 -10.49
CA ALA A 127 12.00 23.58 -9.94
C ALA A 127 12.82 24.83 -10.28
N PRO A 128 12.25 25.85 -10.94
CA PRO A 128 12.92 27.14 -11.06
C PRO A 128 13.24 27.64 -9.65
N GLU A 129 14.43 28.20 -9.49
CA GLU A 129 14.95 28.69 -8.22
C GLU A 129 13.99 29.69 -7.55
N ASP A 130 13.14 30.34 -8.35
CA ASP A 130 12.18 31.36 -7.95
C ASP A 130 10.79 30.84 -7.51
N ARG A 131 10.60 29.54 -7.23
CA ARG A 131 9.29 29.07 -6.74
C ARG A 131 8.87 29.82 -5.46
N PRO A 132 7.58 30.19 -5.33
CA PRO A 132 7.08 30.88 -4.15
C PRO A 132 7.36 30.05 -2.89
N ARG A 133 7.69 30.76 -1.80
CA ARG A 133 8.08 30.15 -0.51
C ARG A 133 7.08 29.10 -0.02
N SER A 134 5.79 29.32 -0.26
CA SER A 134 4.72 28.40 0.13
C SER A 134 4.76 27.05 -0.60
N ILE A 135 5.15 27.01 -1.88
CA ILE A 135 5.30 25.75 -2.63
C ILE A 135 6.53 24.98 -2.15
N LYS A 136 7.63 25.68 -1.88
CA LYS A 136 8.85 25.05 -1.33
C LYS A 136 8.56 24.42 0.03
N LEU A 137 7.88 25.15 0.92
CA LEU A 137 7.46 24.64 2.23
C LEU A 137 6.53 23.42 2.09
N LEU A 138 5.47 23.53 1.29
CA LEU A 138 4.50 22.44 1.08
C LEU A 138 5.20 21.18 0.54
N TYR A 139 6.12 21.33 -0.42
CA TYR A 139 6.87 20.21 -0.95
C TYR A 139 7.80 19.57 0.09
N SER A 140 8.49 20.36 0.91
CA SER A 140 9.31 19.83 2.01
C SER A 140 8.48 19.02 3.01
N VAL A 141 7.30 19.55 3.40
CA VAL A 141 6.37 18.86 4.29
C VAL A 141 5.86 17.56 3.66
N LEU A 142 5.38 17.61 2.42
CA LEU A 142 4.91 16.44 1.69
C LEU A 142 6.01 15.39 1.53
N LYS A 143 7.24 15.80 1.17
CA LYS A 143 8.39 14.91 1.05
C LYS A 143 8.69 14.19 2.37
N GLY A 144 8.70 14.92 3.49
CA GLY A 144 8.89 14.32 4.81
C GLY A 144 7.79 13.32 5.15
N LEU A 145 6.52 13.72 5.00
CA LEU A 145 5.37 12.85 5.26
C LEU A 145 5.39 11.58 4.41
N LEU A 146 5.66 11.68 3.11
CA LEU A 146 5.75 10.54 2.20
C LEU A 146 6.81 9.54 2.64
N ILE A 147 8.03 10.02 2.93
CA ILE A 147 9.16 9.17 3.30
C ILE A 147 8.88 8.48 4.64
N TYR A 148 8.52 9.23 5.68
CA TYR A 148 8.34 8.65 7.00
C TYR A 148 7.12 7.72 7.08
N THR A 149 6.03 8.04 6.36
CA THR A 149 4.85 7.16 6.28
C THR A 149 5.19 5.88 5.52
N ALA A 150 5.87 5.98 4.39
CA ALA A 150 6.28 4.80 3.62
C ALA A 150 7.25 3.91 4.42
N ASP A 151 8.20 4.49 5.15
CA ASP A 151 9.15 3.74 5.99
C ASP A 151 8.42 3.01 7.12
N ALA A 152 7.51 3.68 7.83
CA ALA A 152 6.70 3.08 8.88
C ALA A 152 5.87 1.90 8.36
N GLN A 153 5.18 2.10 7.22
CA GLN A 153 4.36 1.04 6.62
C GLN A 153 5.19 -0.10 6.02
N THR A 154 6.40 0.18 5.53
CA THR A 154 7.36 -0.84 5.07
C THR A 154 7.74 -1.78 6.22
N ILE A 155 8.05 -1.22 7.39
CA ILE A 155 8.40 -2.02 8.59
C ILE A 155 7.22 -2.90 8.99
N VAL A 156 6.02 -2.34 9.04
CA VAL A 156 4.82 -3.07 9.43
C VAL A 156 4.49 -4.20 8.44
N ALA A 157 4.56 -3.93 7.14
CA ALA A 157 4.34 -4.94 6.10
C ALA A 157 5.39 -6.06 6.16
N LEU A 158 6.66 -5.75 6.43
CA LEU A 158 7.69 -6.75 6.65
C LEU A 158 7.41 -7.59 7.90
N SER A 159 7.04 -6.95 9.01
CA SER A 159 6.68 -7.65 10.25
C SER A 159 5.52 -8.61 10.03
N TYR A 160 4.47 -8.20 9.29
CA TYR A 160 3.38 -9.10 8.92
C TYR A 160 3.84 -10.23 8.02
N GLY A 161 4.66 -9.93 7.01
CA GLY A 161 5.13 -10.96 6.10
C GLY A 161 5.98 -12.03 6.79
N ILE A 162 6.82 -11.63 7.74
CA ILE A 162 7.60 -12.54 8.58
C ILE A 162 6.69 -13.32 9.53
N ALA A 163 5.75 -12.66 10.22
CA ALA A 163 4.83 -13.32 11.15
C ALA A 163 3.97 -14.38 10.45
N PHE A 164 3.46 -14.06 9.26
CA PHE A 164 2.74 -15.03 8.44
C PHE A 164 3.66 -16.17 7.98
N GLY A 165 4.85 -15.83 7.48
CA GLY A 165 5.81 -16.78 6.92
C GLY A 165 6.39 -17.77 7.93
N VAL A 166 6.47 -17.39 9.21
CA VAL A 166 7.16 -18.19 10.25
C VAL A 166 6.20 -18.83 11.24
N THR A 167 5.26 -18.08 11.81
CA THR A 167 4.54 -18.52 13.02
C THR A 167 3.06 -18.78 12.79
N SER A 168 2.45 -18.11 11.81
CA SER A 168 0.98 -18.02 11.76
C SER A 168 0.33 -18.89 10.69
N LYS A 169 1.08 -19.75 9.98
CA LYS A 169 0.52 -20.52 8.85
C LYS A 169 -0.67 -21.41 9.23
N CYS A 170 -0.66 -21.99 10.44
CA CYS A 170 -1.64 -22.98 10.89
C CYS A 170 -2.82 -22.40 11.65
N ASP A 171 -2.62 -21.24 12.26
CA ASP A 171 -3.57 -20.66 13.22
C ASP A 171 -4.15 -19.33 12.76
N LEU A 172 -3.77 -18.89 11.55
CA LEU A 172 -4.30 -17.67 10.97
C LEU A 172 -5.56 -18.01 10.18
N SER A 173 -6.71 -17.68 10.74
CA SER A 173 -8.00 -17.75 10.06
C SER A 173 -7.98 -17.00 8.71
N ALA A 174 -8.83 -17.39 7.77
CA ALA A 174 -9.05 -16.66 6.53
C ALA A 174 -9.41 -15.18 6.76
N TYR A 175 -10.21 -14.86 7.79
CA TYR A 175 -10.48 -13.48 8.24
C TYR A 175 -9.21 -12.65 8.43
N HIS A 176 -8.38 -13.03 9.41
CA HIS A 176 -7.15 -12.32 9.73
C HIS A 176 -6.15 -12.28 8.56
N TYR A 177 -6.14 -13.33 7.71
CA TYR A 177 -5.34 -13.33 6.50
C TYR A 177 -5.79 -12.25 5.50
N ILE A 178 -7.08 -12.14 5.22
CA ILE A 178 -7.64 -11.15 4.30
C ILE A 178 -7.36 -9.73 4.81
N VAL A 179 -7.50 -9.50 6.12
CA VAL A 179 -7.12 -8.24 6.76
C VAL A 179 -5.63 -7.95 6.54
N GLY A 180 -4.75 -8.92 6.82
CA GLY A 180 -3.30 -8.79 6.63
C GLY A 180 -2.90 -8.48 5.19
N VAL A 181 -3.51 -9.16 4.21
CA VAL A 181 -3.31 -8.89 2.78
C VAL A 181 -3.69 -7.45 2.43
N ASN A 182 -4.86 -6.98 2.86
CA ASN A 182 -5.29 -5.61 2.60
C ASN A 182 -4.37 -4.58 3.27
N VAL A 183 -3.87 -4.85 4.49
CA VAL A 183 -2.89 -3.99 5.18
C VAL A 183 -1.55 -3.92 4.43
N ILE A 184 -1.04 -5.06 3.94
CA ILE A 184 0.18 -5.09 3.13
C ILE A 184 -0.03 -4.32 1.81
N LEU A 185 -1.21 -4.43 1.19
CA LEU A 185 -1.55 -3.69 -0.03
C LEU A 185 -1.60 -2.17 0.21
N LEU A 186 -2.10 -1.71 1.36
CA LEU A 186 -2.01 -0.29 1.78
C LEU A 186 -0.54 0.17 1.87
N ALA A 187 0.34 -0.66 2.44
CA ALA A 187 1.77 -0.37 2.51
C ALA A 187 2.43 -0.30 1.13
N CYS A 188 2.17 -1.26 0.24
CA CYS A 188 2.61 -1.23 -1.16
C CYS A 188 2.16 0.06 -1.87
N THR A 189 0.95 0.52 -1.58
CA THR A 189 0.38 1.74 -2.14
C THR A 189 1.13 2.99 -1.67
N SER A 190 1.47 3.11 -0.38
CA SER A 190 2.28 4.23 0.11
C SER A 190 3.71 4.22 -0.40
N ILE A 191 4.33 3.04 -0.48
CA ILE A 191 5.68 2.90 -1.04
C ILE A 191 5.67 3.40 -2.48
N THR A 192 4.68 2.97 -3.28
CA THR A 192 4.49 3.42 -4.66
C THR A 192 4.29 4.92 -4.74
N LEU A 193 3.43 5.47 -3.88
CA LEU A 193 3.16 6.90 -3.82
C LEU A 193 4.43 7.70 -3.44
N CYS A 194 5.21 7.22 -2.48
CA CYS A 194 6.47 7.82 -2.08
C CYS A 194 7.48 7.83 -3.23
N THR A 195 7.67 6.70 -3.92
CA THR A 195 8.55 6.59 -5.08
C THR A 195 8.10 7.53 -6.21
N LEU A 196 6.79 7.62 -6.47
CA LEU A 196 6.23 8.49 -7.51
C LEU A 196 6.45 9.97 -7.18
N MET A 197 6.04 10.40 -5.99
CA MET A 197 5.97 11.82 -5.62
C MET A 197 7.35 12.39 -5.25
N HIS A 198 8.27 11.56 -4.75
CA HIS A 198 9.60 12.00 -4.40
C HIS A 198 10.52 12.08 -5.63
N ARG A 199 10.53 13.24 -6.30
CA ARG A 199 11.32 13.49 -7.54
C ARG A 199 12.82 13.21 -7.42
N GLY A 200 13.36 13.32 -6.20
CA GLY A 200 14.77 13.10 -5.89
C GLY A 200 15.06 11.73 -5.30
N TYR A 201 14.16 10.75 -5.40
CA TYR A 201 14.25 9.47 -4.67
C TYR A 201 15.64 8.83 -4.73
N TRP A 202 16.21 8.68 -5.93
CA TRP A 202 17.56 8.13 -6.11
C TRP A 202 18.68 9.16 -6.04
N LYS A 203 18.39 10.43 -6.31
CA LYS A 203 19.40 11.50 -6.48
C LYS A 203 19.77 12.16 -5.16
N ASP A 204 18.79 12.43 -4.30
CA ASP A 204 18.97 13.18 -3.06
C ASP A 204 19.64 12.32 -1.97
N SER A 205 19.35 11.02 -1.94
CA SER A 205 19.89 10.10 -0.93
C SER A 205 19.95 8.66 -1.44
N PRO A 206 20.91 8.31 -2.33
CA PRO A 206 21.01 6.96 -2.89
C PRO A 206 21.21 5.89 -1.81
N VAL A 207 21.98 6.20 -0.77
CA VAL A 207 22.24 5.27 0.35
C VAL A 207 20.96 4.86 1.06
N ALA A 208 20.00 5.77 1.22
CA ALA A 208 18.73 5.47 1.87
C ALA A 208 17.67 4.93 0.88
N ALA A 209 17.81 5.22 -0.42
CA ALA A 209 16.92 4.70 -1.47
C ALA A 209 17.12 3.20 -1.73
N ILE A 210 18.37 2.71 -1.64
CA ILE A 210 18.72 1.29 -1.83
C ILE A 210 17.97 0.37 -0.85
N PRO A 211 18.10 0.51 0.48
CA PRO A 211 17.45 -0.38 1.43
C PRO A 211 15.92 -0.29 1.36
N ARG A 212 15.36 0.91 1.11
CA ARG A 212 13.91 1.07 0.91
C ARG A 212 13.41 0.31 -0.31
N THR A 213 14.11 0.43 -1.43
CA THR A 213 13.73 -0.28 -2.66
C THR A 213 13.89 -1.78 -2.49
N ALA A 214 14.96 -2.25 -1.83
CA ALA A 214 15.14 -3.66 -1.53
C ALA A 214 14.00 -4.19 -0.64
N ALA A 215 13.66 -3.48 0.43
CA ALA A 215 12.54 -3.83 1.30
C ALA A 215 11.20 -3.84 0.54
N ALA A 216 10.96 -2.83 -0.30
CA ALA A 216 9.78 -2.75 -1.17
C ALA A 216 9.69 -3.97 -2.09
N LEU A 217 10.77 -4.34 -2.78
CA LEU A 217 10.80 -5.52 -3.65
C LEU A 217 10.50 -6.81 -2.87
N VAL A 218 11.00 -6.93 -1.64
CA VAL A 218 10.67 -8.05 -0.76
C VAL A 218 9.17 -8.08 -0.44
N ILE A 219 8.58 -6.95 -0.04
CA ILE A 219 7.15 -6.85 0.27
C ILE A 219 6.29 -7.15 -0.97
N PHE A 220 6.61 -6.56 -2.12
CA PHE A 220 5.89 -6.79 -3.37
C PHE A 220 5.99 -8.25 -3.82
N GLY A 221 7.17 -8.87 -3.71
CA GLY A 221 7.36 -10.29 -4.00
C GLY A 221 6.58 -11.18 -3.03
N PHE A 222 6.59 -10.82 -1.74
CA PHE A 222 5.84 -11.51 -0.70
C PHE A 222 4.33 -11.51 -0.96
N MET A 223 3.77 -10.31 -1.13
CA MET A 223 2.36 -10.10 -1.46
C MET A 223 1.96 -10.80 -2.76
N GLY A 224 2.78 -10.69 -3.81
CA GLY A 224 2.52 -11.33 -5.10
C GLY A 224 2.42 -12.85 -4.98
N ARG A 225 3.28 -13.48 -4.16
CA ARG A 225 3.21 -14.92 -3.91
C ARG A 225 1.96 -15.29 -3.12
N MET A 226 1.61 -14.54 -2.08
CA MET A 226 0.37 -14.76 -1.30
C MET A 226 -0.86 -14.76 -2.20
N LEU A 227 -1.02 -13.72 -3.02
CA LEU A 227 -2.14 -13.61 -3.95
C LEU A 227 -2.09 -14.66 -5.06
N ALA A 228 -0.90 -15.05 -5.53
CA ALA A 228 -0.77 -16.13 -6.51
C ALA A 228 -1.24 -17.48 -5.97
N TYR A 229 -1.02 -17.78 -4.68
CA TYR A 229 -1.60 -18.97 -4.05
C TYR A 229 -3.11 -18.85 -3.89
N GLN A 230 -3.62 -17.68 -3.47
CA GLN A 230 -5.06 -17.43 -3.45
C GLN A 230 -5.72 -17.56 -4.83
N TYR A 231 -5.00 -17.30 -5.91
CA TYR A 231 -5.51 -17.45 -7.27
C TYR A 231 -5.52 -18.91 -7.74
N LYS A 232 -4.63 -19.75 -7.18
CA LYS A 232 -4.48 -21.16 -7.58
C LYS A 232 -5.37 -22.13 -6.80
N ARG A 233 -5.94 -21.72 -5.66
CA ARG A 233 -6.83 -22.54 -4.82
C ARG A 233 -8.04 -23.09 -5.58
N GLU A 234 -8.50 -24.25 -5.14
CA GLU A 234 -9.69 -24.92 -5.68
C GLU A 234 -10.99 -24.35 -5.08
N SER A 235 -10.93 -23.92 -3.82
CA SER A 235 -12.02 -23.28 -3.10
C SER A 235 -11.59 -21.96 -2.48
N SER A 236 -12.53 -21.06 -2.24
CA SER A 236 -12.27 -19.79 -1.58
C SER A 236 -13.17 -19.57 -0.38
N PRO A 237 -12.67 -18.93 0.70
CA PRO A 237 -13.53 -18.38 1.72
C PRO A 237 -14.46 -17.33 1.11
N GLU A 238 -15.53 -17.01 1.84
CA GLU A 238 -16.53 -16.04 1.43
C GLU A 238 -15.93 -14.67 1.11
N ASP A 239 -16.40 -14.07 0.01
CA ASP A 239 -16.05 -12.69 -0.36
C ASP A 239 -17.06 -11.73 0.25
N MET A 240 -16.67 -11.09 1.35
CA MET A 240 -17.57 -10.26 2.17
C MET A 240 -17.90 -8.91 1.54
N ILE A 241 -17.34 -8.58 0.38
CA ILE A 241 -17.76 -7.40 -0.37
C ILE A 241 -19.25 -7.47 -0.71
N PHE A 242 -19.77 -8.68 -0.93
CA PHE A 242 -21.19 -8.95 -1.17
C PHE A 242 -21.84 -9.57 0.08
N TYR A 243 -21.72 -8.87 1.20
CA TYR A 243 -22.24 -9.33 2.50
C TYR A 243 -23.65 -9.92 2.41
N ARG A 244 -23.78 -11.18 2.81
CA ARG A 244 -25.06 -11.86 2.94
C ARG A 244 -25.73 -11.48 4.25
N HIS A 245 -26.73 -10.61 4.16
CA HIS A 245 -27.47 -10.14 5.32
C HIS A 245 -28.09 -11.31 6.09
N GLY A 246 -27.86 -11.36 7.41
CA GLY A 246 -28.47 -12.32 8.33
C GLY A 246 -27.75 -13.67 8.48
N SER A 247 -26.61 -13.90 7.82
CA SER A 247 -25.73 -15.01 8.19
C SER A 247 -24.74 -14.59 9.28
N ASN A 248 -24.65 -15.44 10.30
CA ASN A 248 -23.64 -15.35 11.37
C ASN A 248 -22.51 -16.35 11.16
N ASP A 249 -22.64 -17.26 10.19
CA ASP A 249 -21.70 -18.35 9.95
C ASP A 249 -20.94 -18.05 8.65
N SER A 250 -19.63 -18.28 8.63
CA SER A 250 -18.80 -18.07 7.44
C SER A 250 -17.54 -18.92 7.49
N ALA A 251 -17.11 -19.41 6.33
CA ALA A 251 -15.85 -20.11 6.15
C ALA A 251 -14.61 -19.22 6.44
N LEU A 252 -14.80 -17.92 6.72
CA LEU A 252 -13.75 -16.99 7.17
C LEU A 252 -13.09 -17.37 8.50
N PHE A 253 -13.79 -18.12 9.36
CA PHE A 253 -13.26 -18.53 10.66
C PHE A 253 -12.29 -19.72 10.56
N VAL A 254 -12.34 -20.47 9.46
CA VAL A 254 -11.42 -21.58 9.18
C VAL A 254 -10.00 -21.04 8.92
N PRO A 255 -8.93 -21.76 9.35
CA PRO A 255 -7.56 -21.41 8.99
C PRO A 255 -7.37 -21.22 7.48
N MET A 256 -6.69 -20.15 7.09
CA MET A 256 -6.44 -19.84 5.68
C MET A 256 -5.65 -20.96 4.98
N SER A 257 -4.81 -21.68 5.73
CA SER A 257 -4.08 -22.85 5.24
C SER A 257 -4.98 -23.89 4.57
N CYS A 258 -6.19 -24.09 5.08
CA CYS A 258 -7.13 -25.08 4.55
C CYS A 258 -7.56 -24.75 3.10
N PHE A 259 -7.55 -23.47 2.72
CA PHE A 259 -7.84 -23.03 1.36
C PHE A 259 -6.60 -22.98 0.45
N LEU A 260 -5.40 -23.05 1.02
CA LEU A 260 -4.16 -22.98 0.26
C LEU A 260 -3.67 -24.36 -0.19
N ASP A 261 -4.15 -25.42 0.47
CA ASP A 261 -3.84 -26.82 0.19
C ASP A 261 -5.09 -27.55 -0.32
N PRO A 262 -5.09 -28.07 -1.56
CA PRO A 262 -6.24 -28.79 -2.12
C PRO A 262 -6.70 -30.00 -1.29
N ASP A 263 -5.79 -30.67 -0.59
CA ASP A 263 -6.12 -31.86 0.20
C ASP A 263 -6.83 -31.51 1.52
N LEU A 264 -6.80 -30.24 1.92
CA LEU A 264 -7.39 -29.72 3.15
C LEU A 264 -8.62 -28.84 2.89
N ASP A 265 -9.17 -28.87 1.66
CA ASP A 265 -10.29 -28.02 1.27
C ASP A 265 -11.50 -28.23 2.20
N PRO A 266 -11.83 -27.26 3.07
CA PRO A 266 -12.87 -27.41 4.08
C PRO A 266 -14.27 -27.43 3.44
N LEU A 267 -14.38 -26.98 2.19
CA LEU A 267 -15.64 -26.89 1.47
C LEU A 267 -15.91 -28.15 0.65
N ARG A 268 -14.97 -29.07 0.46
CA ARG A 268 -15.10 -30.18 -0.51
C ARG A 268 -16.27 -31.12 -0.22
N ASN A 269 -16.55 -31.37 1.06
CA ASN A 269 -17.49 -32.42 1.48
C ASN A 269 -18.84 -31.89 2.02
N LEU A 270 -19.07 -30.57 2.03
CA LEU A 270 -20.33 -30.02 2.55
C LEU A 270 -21.52 -30.29 1.62
N THR A 271 -22.74 -30.29 2.14
CA THR A 271 -23.93 -30.23 1.28
C THR A 271 -24.11 -28.83 0.68
N ASP A 272 -24.99 -28.66 -0.31
CA ASP A 272 -25.27 -27.32 -0.86
C ASP A 272 -25.91 -26.39 0.17
N GLY A 273 -26.73 -26.92 1.09
CA GLY A 273 -27.31 -26.15 2.19
C GLY A 273 -26.26 -25.68 3.19
N GLN A 274 -25.33 -26.57 3.57
CA GLN A 274 -24.19 -26.23 4.42
C GLN A 274 -23.27 -25.20 3.75
N LEU A 275 -23.00 -25.36 2.45
CA LEU A 275 -22.21 -24.41 1.67
C LEU A 275 -22.90 -23.03 1.58
N ASP A 276 -24.21 -23.00 1.37
CA ASP A 276 -24.99 -21.76 1.37
C ASP A 276 -24.93 -21.05 2.73
N ARG A 277 -24.87 -21.83 3.81
CA ARG A 277 -24.76 -21.33 5.18
C ARG A 277 -23.41 -20.72 5.51
N VAL A 278 -22.31 -21.41 5.18
CA VAL A 278 -20.93 -20.94 5.47
C VAL A 278 -20.36 -20.04 4.38
N GLY A 279 -21.05 -19.91 3.25
CA GLY A 279 -20.56 -19.16 2.10
C GLY A 279 -19.31 -19.76 1.45
N GLY A 280 -18.65 -18.95 0.63
CA GLY A 280 -17.49 -19.37 -0.16
C GLY A 280 -17.86 -19.91 -1.54
N ALA A 281 -16.85 -20.40 -2.26
CA ALA A 281 -17.03 -20.92 -3.62
C ALA A 281 -16.24 -22.21 -3.82
N ARG A 282 -16.91 -23.24 -4.39
CA ARG A 282 -16.30 -24.50 -4.84
C ARG A 282 -15.95 -24.44 -6.31
N GLY A 283 -14.77 -24.95 -6.69
CA GLY A 283 -14.42 -25.26 -8.08
C GLY A 283 -14.63 -24.10 -9.05
N GLY A 284 -14.60 -22.87 -8.53
CA GLY A 284 -15.03 -21.68 -9.26
C GLY A 284 -14.06 -21.35 -10.38
N LYS A 285 -14.58 -20.76 -11.47
CA LYS A 285 -13.75 -20.16 -12.52
C LYS A 285 -12.73 -19.24 -11.85
N LYS A 286 -11.44 -19.48 -12.08
CA LYS A 286 -10.31 -18.69 -11.57
C LYS A 286 -10.48 -17.22 -11.97
N ARG A 287 -11.11 -16.43 -11.10
CA ARG A 287 -11.26 -14.99 -11.26
C ARG A 287 -10.26 -14.31 -10.34
N PRO A 288 -9.52 -13.29 -10.83
CA PRO A 288 -8.64 -12.53 -9.97
C PRO A 288 -9.50 -11.83 -8.90
N THR A 289 -9.10 -11.96 -7.64
CA THR A 289 -9.71 -11.20 -6.55
C THR A 289 -9.46 -9.72 -6.73
N SER A 290 -10.27 -8.88 -6.09
CA SER A 290 -10.10 -7.42 -6.15
C SER A 290 -8.70 -6.99 -5.70
N GLU A 291 -8.17 -7.64 -4.67
CA GLU A 291 -6.83 -7.45 -4.11
C GLU A 291 -5.75 -7.78 -5.14
N MET A 292 -5.91 -8.86 -5.90
CA MET A 292 -4.97 -9.26 -6.96
C MET A 292 -4.93 -8.21 -8.08
N VAL A 293 -6.10 -7.72 -8.50
CA VAL A 293 -6.19 -6.66 -9.53
C VAL A 293 -5.51 -5.39 -9.04
N MET A 294 -5.83 -4.92 -7.83
CA MET A 294 -5.22 -3.71 -7.25
C MET A 294 -3.71 -3.87 -7.07
N TYR A 295 -3.26 -5.02 -6.56
CA TYR A 295 -1.85 -5.33 -6.42
C TYR A 295 -1.11 -5.22 -7.76
N ILE A 296 -1.62 -5.85 -8.83
CA ILE A 296 -1.00 -5.79 -10.16
C ILE A 296 -0.89 -4.34 -10.64
N LEU A 297 -1.97 -3.56 -10.51
CA LEU A 297 -1.97 -2.16 -10.95
C LEU A 297 -0.98 -1.31 -10.15
N VAL A 298 -0.96 -1.45 -8.82
CA VAL A 298 -0.01 -0.72 -7.95
C VAL A 298 1.43 -1.13 -8.24
N ALA A 299 1.71 -2.42 -8.44
CA ALA A 299 3.03 -2.93 -8.80
C ALA A 299 3.50 -2.37 -10.16
N LEU A 300 2.63 -2.31 -11.16
CA LEU A 300 2.95 -1.70 -12.46
C LEU A 300 3.30 -0.21 -12.31
N CYS A 301 2.53 0.52 -11.51
CA CYS A 301 2.82 1.92 -11.20
C CYS A 301 4.17 2.09 -10.48
N PHE A 302 4.50 1.19 -9.54
CA PHE A 302 5.78 1.18 -8.83
C PHE A 302 6.96 0.97 -9.79
N VAL A 303 6.88 -0.04 -10.68
CA VAL A 303 7.91 -0.29 -11.69
C VAL A 303 8.06 0.92 -12.63
N ALA A 304 6.94 1.47 -13.12
CA ALA A 304 6.95 2.64 -14.00
C ALA A 304 7.61 3.86 -13.33
N ALA A 305 7.37 4.08 -12.03
CA ALA A 305 7.98 5.16 -11.28
C ALA A 305 9.52 4.99 -11.18
N HIS A 306 10.00 3.77 -10.90
CA HIS A 306 11.43 3.47 -10.89
C HIS A 306 12.08 3.65 -12.27
N VAL A 307 11.44 3.17 -13.35
CA VAL A 307 11.92 3.37 -14.72
C VAL A 307 12.02 4.85 -15.06
N ALA A 308 11.04 5.66 -14.67
CA ALA A 308 11.06 7.11 -14.88
C ALA A 308 12.25 7.79 -14.16
N HIS A 309 12.55 7.37 -12.93
CA HIS A 309 13.73 7.87 -12.19
C HIS A 309 15.04 7.45 -12.84
N VAL A 310 15.17 6.19 -13.22
CA VAL A 310 16.38 5.65 -13.86
C VAL A 310 16.64 6.34 -15.20
N ALA A 311 15.60 6.52 -16.02
CA ALA A 311 15.68 7.27 -17.26
C ALA A 311 16.12 8.74 -17.04
N HIS A 312 15.74 9.33 -15.90
CA HIS A 312 16.18 10.67 -15.52
C HIS A 312 17.67 10.71 -15.13
N ILE A 313 18.19 9.68 -14.45
CA ILE A 313 19.61 9.58 -14.07
C ILE A 313 20.50 9.42 -15.31
N PHE A 314 20.12 8.55 -16.25
CA PHE A 314 20.91 8.27 -17.45
C PHE A 314 20.81 9.34 -18.54
N ARG A 315 19.99 10.37 -18.36
CA ARG A 315 19.99 11.51 -19.28
C ARG A 315 21.35 12.20 -19.22
N PRO A 316 22.13 12.21 -20.32
CA PRO A 316 23.52 12.59 -20.29
C PRO A 316 23.69 14.02 -19.79
N ALA A 317 24.58 14.21 -18.81
CA ALA A 317 24.98 15.49 -18.24
C ALA A 317 25.57 16.49 -19.29
N ARG A 318 25.71 16.05 -20.56
CA ARG A 318 26.17 16.82 -21.73
C ARG A 318 25.34 18.06 -22.07
N GLN A 319 24.26 18.36 -21.35
CA GLN A 319 23.51 19.61 -21.50
C GLN A 319 23.82 20.68 -20.45
N LYS A 320 24.92 20.58 -19.70
CA LYS A 320 25.37 21.66 -18.79
C LYS A 320 25.63 23.03 -19.46
N GLY A 321 25.57 23.13 -20.79
CA GLY A 321 25.64 24.41 -21.51
C GLY A 321 24.71 24.54 -22.73
N ARG A 322 23.80 23.58 -22.98
CA ARG A 322 22.84 23.70 -24.10
C ARG A 322 21.45 23.98 -23.55
N PRO A 323 20.71 24.97 -24.11
CA PRO A 323 19.33 25.22 -23.71
C PRO A 323 18.55 23.91 -23.90
N ARG A 324 17.95 23.42 -22.81
CA ARG A 324 17.15 22.20 -22.84
C ARG A 324 16.08 22.36 -23.92
N LYS A 325 16.04 21.42 -24.87
CA LYS A 325 14.93 21.37 -25.83
C LYS A 325 13.64 21.25 -25.01
N PRO A 326 12.68 22.17 -25.16
CA PRO A 326 11.41 22.04 -24.48
C PRO A 326 10.78 20.73 -24.91
N TYR A 327 10.18 20.03 -23.96
CA TYR A 327 9.45 18.82 -24.29
C TYR A 327 8.25 19.20 -25.13
N SER A 328 7.84 18.30 -26.02
CA SER A 328 6.57 18.48 -26.71
C SER A 328 5.45 18.60 -25.67
N ALA A 329 4.47 19.45 -25.94
CA ALA A 329 3.30 19.60 -25.07
C ALA A 329 2.63 18.25 -24.80
N GLY A 330 2.62 17.35 -25.80
CA GLY A 330 2.13 15.98 -25.68
C GLY A 330 2.84 15.17 -24.59
N PHE A 331 4.18 15.22 -24.52
CA PHE A 331 4.91 14.50 -23.46
C PHE A 331 4.62 15.08 -22.06
N GLY A 332 4.50 16.41 -21.95
CA GLY A 332 4.10 17.06 -20.71
C GLY A 332 2.73 16.59 -20.22
N ASN A 333 1.74 16.52 -21.12
CA ASN A 333 0.40 16.06 -20.82
C ASN A 333 0.37 14.56 -20.44
N LEU A 334 1.16 13.73 -21.13
CA LEU A 334 1.30 12.30 -20.81
C LEU A 334 1.83 12.09 -19.38
N VAL A 335 2.83 12.88 -18.97
CA VAL A 335 3.36 12.82 -17.60
C VAL A 335 2.29 13.23 -16.59
N VAL A 336 1.56 14.34 -16.82
CA VAL A 336 0.45 14.75 -15.93
C VAL A 336 -0.59 13.64 -15.83
N PHE A 337 -1.00 13.07 -16.96
CA PHE A 337 -1.98 11.98 -17.02
C PHE A 337 -1.53 10.76 -16.22
N TYR A 338 -0.27 10.33 -16.38
CA TYR A 338 0.30 9.21 -15.62
C TYR A 338 0.25 9.47 -14.11
N TRP A 339 0.63 10.67 -13.66
CA TRP A 339 0.60 10.99 -12.23
C TRP A 339 -0.82 11.04 -11.67
N VAL A 340 -1.77 11.68 -12.38
CA VAL A 340 -3.18 11.75 -11.98
C VAL A 340 -3.77 10.35 -11.89
N THR A 341 -3.51 9.50 -12.89
CA THR A 341 -4.00 8.12 -12.91
C THR A 341 -3.43 7.31 -11.75
N THR A 342 -2.13 7.45 -11.47
CA THR A 342 -1.48 6.73 -10.36
C THR A 342 -1.99 7.23 -9.00
N LEU A 343 -2.18 8.54 -8.82
CA LEU A 343 -2.76 9.11 -7.59
C LEU A 343 -4.20 8.63 -7.37
N LEU A 344 -5.00 8.56 -8.44
CA LEU A 344 -6.36 8.03 -8.39
C LEU A 344 -6.36 6.56 -8.00
N LEU A 345 -5.50 5.75 -8.61
CA LEU A 345 -5.33 4.34 -8.27
C LEU A 345 -4.95 4.17 -6.79
N CYS A 346 -3.98 4.95 -6.29
CA CYS A 346 -3.60 4.90 -4.88
C CYS A 346 -4.77 5.28 -3.96
N MET A 347 -5.55 6.30 -4.31
CA MET A 347 -6.72 6.72 -3.55
C MET A 347 -7.81 5.66 -3.51
N VAL A 348 -8.15 5.08 -4.67
CA VAL A 348 -9.15 4.00 -4.77
C VAL A 348 -8.70 2.78 -3.97
N THR A 349 -7.43 2.38 -4.08
CA THR A 349 -6.88 1.26 -3.31
C THR A 349 -6.96 1.52 -1.81
N TYR A 350 -6.64 2.74 -1.35
CA TYR A 350 -6.75 3.12 0.06
C TYR A 350 -8.18 3.01 0.59
N ILE A 351 -9.14 3.60 -0.15
CA ILE A 351 -10.55 3.60 0.23
C ILE A 351 -11.07 2.16 0.27
N TRP A 352 -10.82 1.39 -0.80
CA TRP A 352 -11.27 0.02 -0.92
C TRP A 352 -10.75 -0.87 0.19
N CYS A 353 -9.43 -0.96 0.38
CA CYS A 353 -8.84 -1.81 1.41
C CYS A 353 -9.31 -1.41 2.81
N SER A 354 -9.40 -0.11 3.11
CA SER A 354 -9.85 0.36 4.42
C SER A 354 -11.33 0.03 4.66
N SER A 355 -12.19 0.27 3.67
CA SER A 355 -13.61 -0.06 3.74
C SER A 355 -13.83 -1.57 3.87
N HIS A 356 -13.11 -2.38 3.09
CA HIS A 356 -13.19 -3.83 3.15
C HIS A 356 -12.81 -4.36 4.55
N ILE A 357 -11.69 -3.87 5.11
CA ILE A 357 -11.30 -4.24 6.49
C ILE A 357 -12.37 -3.82 7.51
N MET A 358 -12.95 -2.62 7.40
CA MET A 358 -13.97 -2.17 8.35
C MET A 358 -15.24 -3.01 8.28
N VAL A 359 -15.78 -3.24 7.09
CA VAL A 359 -16.96 -4.10 6.88
C VAL A 359 -16.72 -5.50 7.43
N LEU A 360 -15.55 -6.06 7.16
CA LEU A 360 -15.18 -7.40 7.61
C LEU A 360 -15.07 -7.47 9.15
N ARG A 361 -14.48 -6.45 9.78
CA ARG A 361 -14.34 -6.36 11.25
C ARG A 361 -15.69 -6.20 11.94
N ASP A 362 -16.54 -5.31 11.42
CA ASP A 362 -17.87 -5.07 11.96
C ASP A 362 -18.72 -6.35 11.85
N TRP A 363 -18.66 -7.03 10.69
CA TRP A 363 -19.35 -8.30 10.53
C TRP A 363 -18.84 -9.38 11.49
N VAL A 364 -17.53 -9.58 11.61
CA VAL A 364 -16.96 -10.57 12.54
C VAL A 364 -17.36 -10.26 13.98
N HIS A 365 -17.42 -8.98 14.35
CA HIS A 365 -17.90 -8.57 15.67
C HIS A 365 -19.36 -8.98 15.90
N ASP A 366 -20.23 -8.72 14.93
CA ASP A 366 -21.67 -8.97 15.02
C ASP A 366 -22.03 -10.46 14.84
N SER A 367 -21.13 -11.27 14.27
CA SER A 367 -21.34 -12.70 14.02
C SER A 367 -21.57 -13.54 15.29
N GLY A 368 -21.09 -13.05 16.45
CA GLY A 368 -21.12 -13.78 17.72
C GLY A 368 -20.05 -14.87 17.86
N TRP A 369 -19.15 -15.04 16.89
CA TRP A 369 -18.06 -16.02 16.97
C TRP A 369 -16.89 -15.54 17.83
N MET A 370 -16.60 -14.23 17.80
CA MET A 370 -15.46 -13.62 18.47
C MET A 370 -15.51 -13.79 19.99
N GLU A 371 -14.38 -14.19 20.58
CA GLU A 371 -14.20 -14.22 22.03
C GLU A 371 -14.24 -12.80 22.62
N LEU A 372 -15.13 -12.59 23.59
CA LEU A 372 -15.28 -11.31 24.28
C LEU A 372 -14.52 -11.32 25.61
N VAL A 373 -13.60 -10.37 25.78
CA VAL A 373 -12.89 -10.15 27.04
C VAL A 373 -13.56 -8.98 27.75
N ASP A 374 -14.06 -9.20 28.97
CA ASP A 374 -14.87 -8.23 29.71
C ASP A 374 -16.10 -7.75 28.93
N GLY A 375 -16.72 -8.65 28.16
CA GLY A 375 -17.88 -8.34 27.31
C GLY A 375 -17.57 -7.44 26.11
N LYS A 376 -16.30 -7.27 25.74
CA LYS A 376 -15.87 -6.40 24.64
C LYS A 376 -14.94 -7.14 23.68
N ASN A 377 -15.05 -6.82 22.38
CA ASN A 377 -14.14 -7.34 21.36
C ASN A 377 -12.72 -6.79 21.59
N PRO A 378 -11.72 -7.66 21.84
CA PRO A 378 -10.34 -7.22 22.06
C PRO A 378 -9.74 -6.44 20.88
N GLU A 379 -10.21 -6.65 19.65
CA GLU A 379 -9.74 -5.95 18.45
C GLU A 379 -10.19 -4.50 18.37
N LEU A 380 -11.24 -4.12 19.12
CA LEU A 380 -11.69 -2.74 19.24
C LEU A 380 -10.93 -1.97 20.33
N ASN A 381 -10.14 -2.66 21.15
CA ASN A 381 -9.52 -2.07 22.33
C ASN A 381 -8.05 -1.70 22.10
N PHE A 382 -7.72 -0.40 22.20
CA PHE A 382 -6.38 0.19 22.00
C PHE A 382 -5.32 -0.18 23.07
N ARG A 383 -5.58 -1.16 23.93
CA ARG A 383 -4.73 -1.44 25.08
C ARG A 383 -3.48 -2.27 24.77
N SER A 384 -3.40 -2.96 23.63
CA SER A 384 -2.21 -3.74 23.30
C SER A 384 -1.09 -2.83 22.79
N LEU A 385 0.16 -3.14 23.17
CA LEU A 385 1.34 -2.41 22.73
C LEU A 385 1.42 -2.32 21.19
N SER A 386 1.04 -3.40 20.51
CA SER A 386 0.96 -3.48 19.05
C SER A 386 -0.03 -2.51 18.40
N GLN A 387 -1.05 -2.07 19.12
CA GLN A 387 -2.01 -1.08 18.65
C GLN A 387 -1.59 0.36 18.98
N ILE A 388 -0.83 0.54 20.07
CA ILE A 388 -0.29 1.84 20.48
C ILE A 388 0.88 2.25 19.58
N MET A 389 1.74 1.31 19.20
CA MET A 389 2.94 1.58 18.39
C MET A 389 2.64 2.31 17.07
N PRO A 390 1.64 1.90 16.26
CA PRO A 390 1.25 2.64 15.07
C PRO A 390 0.82 4.08 15.36
N LEU A 391 0.07 4.32 16.45
CA LEU A 391 -0.36 5.67 16.83
C LEU A 391 0.82 6.56 17.26
N VAL A 392 1.75 5.99 18.03
CA VAL A 392 3.01 6.66 18.39
C VAL A 392 3.82 6.97 17.13
N THR A 393 3.79 6.09 16.13
CA THR A 393 4.46 6.32 14.85
C THR A 393 3.87 7.52 14.10
N ILE A 394 2.55 7.73 14.12
CA ILE A 394 1.93 8.96 13.58
C ILE A 394 2.50 10.19 14.27
N PHE A 395 2.51 10.20 15.60
CA PHE A 395 3.02 11.32 16.38
C PHE A 395 4.50 11.59 16.06
N TRP A 396 5.31 10.54 15.93
CA TRP A 396 6.72 10.65 15.57
C TRP A 396 6.93 11.19 14.15
N ILE A 397 6.13 10.74 13.17
CA ILE A 397 6.14 11.28 11.80
C ILE A 397 5.88 12.79 11.83
N LEU A 398 4.91 13.26 12.62
CA LEU A 398 4.61 14.69 12.75
C LEU A 398 5.79 15.47 13.33
N ILE A 399 6.44 14.95 14.38
CA ILE A 399 7.63 15.57 14.97
C ILE A 399 8.75 15.69 13.94
N LEU A 400 9.07 14.61 13.23
CA LEU A 400 10.15 14.60 12.23
C LEU A 400 9.87 15.57 11.08
N VAL A 401 8.60 15.69 10.67
CA VAL A 401 8.19 16.67 9.66
C VAL A 401 8.39 18.09 10.17
N LEU A 402 7.95 18.40 11.39
CA LEU A 402 8.14 19.73 12.00
C LEU A 402 9.63 20.09 12.15
N ASP A 403 10.47 19.13 12.55
CA ASP A 403 11.91 19.34 12.67
C ASP A 403 12.56 19.61 11.30
N SER A 404 12.16 18.86 10.26
CA SER A 404 12.65 19.07 8.89
C SER A 404 12.34 20.48 8.36
N ILE A 405 11.20 21.08 8.75
CA ILE A 405 10.83 22.45 8.42
C ILE A 405 11.77 23.44 9.12
N ASN A 406 12.03 23.22 10.42
CA ASN A 406 12.87 24.08 11.24
C ASN A 406 14.33 24.08 10.79
N VAL A 407 14.93 22.90 10.55
CA VAL A 407 16.31 22.78 10.06
C VAL A 407 16.48 23.45 8.69
N GLY A 408 15.51 23.25 7.78
CA GLY A 408 15.51 23.89 6.47
C GLY A 408 15.46 25.42 6.53
N SER A 409 14.84 25.98 7.57
CA SER A 409 14.81 27.44 7.80
C SER A 409 16.16 27.98 8.30
N LYS A 410 16.83 27.26 9.21
CA LYS A 410 18.10 27.67 9.84
C LYS A 410 19.27 27.60 8.86
N GLY A 411 19.39 26.52 8.09
CA GLY A 411 20.46 26.38 7.10
C GLY A 411 20.40 27.46 6.01
N ARG A 412 19.19 27.91 5.66
CA ARG A 412 19.00 29.00 4.69
C ARG A 412 19.38 30.37 5.25
N TYR A 413 19.12 30.62 6.54
CA TYR A 413 19.55 31.84 7.22
C TYR A 413 21.08 31.95 7.25
N GLN A 414 21.78 30.83 7.48
CA GLN A 414 23.25 30.79 7.46
C GLN A 414 23.84 31.01 6.06
N SER A 415 23.26 30.43 5.00
CA SER A 415 23.69 30.70 3.63
C SER A 415 23.54 32.17 3.27
N LEU A 416 22.38 32.77 3.56
CA LEU A 416 22.13 34.20 3.29
C LEU A 416 23.07 35.13 4.09
N LYS A 417 23.43 34.74 5.32
CA LYS A 417 24.40 35.49 6.12
C LYS A 417 25.82 35.43 5.54
N ASN A 418 26.21 34.28 4.98
CA ASN A 418 27.52 34.10 4.36
C ASN A 418 27.61 34.76 2.97
N ASP A 419 26.51 34.80 2.22
CA ASP A 419 26.44 35.46 0.91
C ASP A 419 26.30 37.00 1.01
N GLY A 420 25.86 37.51 2.18
CA GLY A 420 25.67 38.93 2.47
C GLY A 420 26.83 39.61 3.19
N SER A 421 27.93 38.90 3.47
CA SER A 421 29.17 39.50 3.97
C SER A 421 30.10 39.85 2.81
N VAL A 422 29.89 41.03 2.23
CA VAL A 422 30.86 41.79 1.43
C VAL A 422 31.03 43.16 2.06
#